data_AF-A0A3R7E6K3-F1
#
_entry.id   AF-A0A3R7E6K3-F1
#
_cell.length_a   1.000
_cell.length_b   1.000
_cell.length_c   1.000
_cell.angle_alpha   90.00
_cell.angle_beta   90.00
_cell.angle_gamma   90.00
#
_symmetry.space_group_name_H-M   'P 1'
#
loop_
_entity.id
_entity.type
_entity.pdbx_description
1 polymer ?
#
loop_
_entity_poly.entity_id
_entity_poly.type
_entity_poly.pdbx_seq_one_letter_code
_entity_poly.pdbx_strand_id
1 'polypeptide(L)'
;MESKKAEEKVRQFIKQRHPRLELIFFRTMYKEGNAWILDGQVKFKRACFFYAIRSFKAKIDAITGEIISYEETKVPQRKILGF
;
A
#
# COMPACT_ATOMS: atom_id res chain seq x y z
N MET A 1 -10.18 -12.48 12.25
CA MET A 1 -10.46 -11.62 11.08
C MET A 1 -9.72 -12.20 9.87
N GLU A 2 -10.41 -12.51 8.78
CA GLU A 2 -9.77 -13.04 7.57
C GLU A 2 -8.91 -11.96 6.91
N SER A 3 -7.67 -12.33 6.56
CA SER A 3 -6.67 -11.47 5.90
C SER A 3 -7.22 -10.78 4.66
N LYS A 4 -8.12 -11.46 3.93
CA LYS A 4 -8.80 -10.94 2.74
C LYS A 4 -9.65 -9.69 3.00
N LYS A 5 -10.32 -9.61 4.15
CA LYS A 5 -11.18 -8.47 4.54
C LYS A 5 -10.35 -7.24 4.89
N ALA A 6 -9.17 -7.46 5.46
CA ALA A 6 -8.21 -6.40 5.78
C ALA A 6 -7.57 -5.82 4.50
N GLU A 7 -7.18 -6.66 3.55
CA GLU A 7 -6.72 -6.24 2.22
C GLU A 7 -7.76 -5.38 1.51
N GLU A 8 -9.04 -5.81 1.51
CA GLU A 8 -10.09 -5.09 0.81
C GLU A 8 -10.35 -3.70 1.42
N LYS A 9 -10.35 -3.58 2.77
CA LYS A 9 -10.45 -2.30 3.46
C LYS A 9 -9.30 -1.36 3.08
N VAL A 10 -8.07 -1.84 3.13
CA VAL A 10 -6.89 -1.05 2.74
C VAL A 10 -6.99 -0.65 1.26
N ARG A 11 -7.45 -1.56 0.40
CA ARG A 11 -7.64 -1.28 -1.02
C ARG A 11 -8.64 -0.15 -1.26
N GLN A 12 -9.78 -0.18 -0.58
CA GLN A 12 -10.82 0.86 -0.66
C GLN A 12 -10.29 2.20 -0.14
N PHE A 13 -9.62 2.20 1.01
CA PHE A 13 -9.00 3.40 1.59
C PHE A 13 -8.00 4.06 0.63
N ILE A 14 -7.10 3.28 0.03
CA ILE A 14 -6.11 3.77 -0.92
C ILE A 14 -6.78 4.32 -2.19
N LYS A 15 -7.81 3.63 -2.72
CA LYS A 15 -8.56 4.10 -3.90
C LYS A 15 -9.27 5.43 -3.64
N GLN A 16 -9.87 5.60 -2.46
CA GLN A 16 -10.50 6.87 -2.09
C GLN A 16 -9.48 8.00 -1.95
N ARG A 17 -8.32 7.72 -1.33
CA ARG A 17 -7.25 8.70 -1.13
C ARG A 17 -6.56 9.10 -2.44
N HIS A 18 -6.49 8.19 -3.42
CA HIS A 18 -5.81 8.44 -4.68
C HIS A 18 -6.68 8.09 -5.91
N PRO A 19 -7.36 9.08 -6.51
CA PRO A 19 -8.19 8.84 -7.69
C PRO A 19 -7.40 8.42 -8.94
N ARG A 20 -6.07 8.66 -8.96
CA ARG A 20 -5.16 8.32 -10.08
C ARG A 20 -4.39 7.01 -9.85
N LEU A 21 -4.84 6.19 -8.91
CA LEU A 21 -4.26 4.89 -8.66
C LEU A 21 -4.53 3.94 -9.84
N GLU A 22 -3.47 3.35 -10.39
CA GLU A 22 -3.59 2.34 -11.44
C GLU A 22 -3.64 0.93 -10.83
N LEU A 23 -2.71 0.64 -9.91
CA LEU A 23 -2.56 -0.71 -9.35
C LEU A 23 -2.12 -0.66 -7.88
N ILE A 24 -2.66 -1.57 -7.08
CA ILE A 24 -2.21 -1.85 -5.70
C ILE A 24 -1.60 -3.23 -5.72
N PHE A 25 -0.37 -3.33 -5.25
CA PHE A 25 0.34 -4.58 -5.09
C PHE A 25 0.58 -4.81 -3.60
N PHE A 26 0.02 -5.88 -3.06
CA PHE A 26 0.28 -6.28 -1.69
C PHE A 26 1.49 -7.19 -1.67
N ARG A 27 2.53 -6.82 -0.93
CA ARG A 27 3.81 -7.54 -0.93
C ARG A 27 3.85 -8.56 0.20
N THR A 28 3.53 -8.13 1.41
CA THR A 28 3.47 -9.03 2.57
C THR A 28 2.43 -8.54 3.55
N MET A 29 1.81 -9.51 4.22
CA MET A 29 0.89 -9.27 5.31
C MET A 29 1.31 -10.18 6.45
N TYR A 30 1.61 -9.59 7.60
CA TYR A 30 2.00 -10.32 8.79
C TYR A 30 1.31 -9.73 10.01
N LYS A 31 1.10 -10.56 11.02
CA LYS A 31 0.53 -10.14 12.29
C LYS A 31 1.68 -9.79 13.24
N GLU A 32 1.69 -8.56 13.72
CA GLU A 32 2.62 -8.07 14.72
C GLU A 32 1.85 -7.77 16.01
N GLY A 33 1.92 -8.69 16.96
CA GLY A 33 1.17 -8.62 18.22
C GLY A 33 -0.34 -8.56 17.98
N ASN A 34 -0.93 -7.40 18.27
CA ASN A 34 -2.38 -7.15 18.13
C ASN A 34 -2.74 -6.32 16.88
N ALA A 35 -1.78 -6.10 15.97
CA ALA A 35 -2.01 -5.42 14.71
C ALA A 35 -1.62 -6.32 13.53
N TRP A 36 -2.35 -6.19 12.43
CA TRP A 36 -1.94 -6.65 11.12
C TRP A 36 -1.15 -5.56 10.42
N ILE A 37 0.07 -5.90 10.03
CA ILE A 37 0.92 -5.02 9.24
C ILE A 37 0.86 -5.48 7.80
N LEU A 38 0.50 -4.56 6.94
CA LEU A 38 0.26 -4.80 5.53
C LEU A 38 1.18 -3.89 4.72
N ASP A 39 2.22 -4.50 4.16
CA ASP A 39 3.21 -3.83 3.33
C ASP A 39 2.88 -4.07 1.86
N GLY A 40 2.88 -3.00 1.10
CA GLY A 40 2.57 -3.06 -0.31
C GLY A 40 3.15 -1.88 -1.08
N GLN A 41 2.83 -1.86 -2.36
CA GLN A 41 3.21 -0.81 -3.28
C GLN A 41 2.00 -0.36 -4.08
N VAL A 42 1.90 0.94 -4.30
CA VAL A 42 0.90 1.56 -5.16
C VAL A 42 1.58 2.11 -6.39
N LYS A 43 1.04 1.76 -7.55
CA LYS A 43 1.48 2.26 -8.85
C LYS A 43 0.50 3.31 -9.33
N PHE A 44 1.03 4.49 -9.61
CA PHE A 44 0.30 5.60 -10.21
C PHE A 44 0.78 5.76 -11.64
N LYS A 45 -0.15 5.74 -12.59
CA LYS A 45 0.15 6.08 -13.98
C LYS A 45 0.36 7.59 -14.09
N ARG A 46 1.50 7.96 -14.67
CA ARG A 46 1.76 9.33 -15.14
C ARG A 46 1.69 9.37 -16.67
N ALA A 47 1.78 10.57 -17.25
CA ALA A 47 1.85 10.75 -18.69
C ALA A 47 3.05 9.99 -19.29
N CYS A 48 2.85 9.40 -20.47
CA CYS A 48 3.84 8.75 -21.34
C CYS A 48 4.81 7.76 -20.66
N PHE A 49 4.48 6.46 -20.60
CA PHE A 49 5.32 5.36 -20.08
C PHE A 49 5.91 5.51 -18.66
N PHE A 50 5.77 6.66 -18.01
CA PHE A 50 6.22 6.91 -16.66
C PHE A 50 5.19 6.41 -15.65
N TYR A 51 5.68 5.65 -14.69
CA TYR A 51 4.92 5.21 -13.53
C TYR A 51 5.62 5.71 -12.26
N ALA A 52 4.82 6.18 -11.30
CA ALA A 52 5.30 6.47 -9.96
C ALA A 52 4.90 5.29 -9.07
N ILE A 53 5.89 4.63 -8.46
CA ILE A 53 5.67 3.58 -7.47
C ILE A 53 5.90 4.20 -6.10
N ARG A 54 4.96 4.01 -5.17
CA ARG A 54 5.17 4.32 -3.75
C ARG A 54 4.97 3.07 -2.94
N SER A 55 5.82 2.85 -1.94
CA SER A 55 5.59 1.81 -0.96
C SER A 55 4.64 2.36 0.08
N PHE A 56 3.74 1.52 0.57
CA PHE A 56 2.89 1.86 1.68
C PHE A 56 2.97 0.78 2.75
N LYS A 57 2.82 1.21 3.99
CA LYS A 57 2.61 0.35 5.14
C LYS A 57 1.32 0.75 5.82
N ALA A 58 0.37 -0.17 5.87
CA ALA A 58 -0.86 -0.01 6.61
C ALA A 58 -0.79 -0.86 7.88
N LYS A 59 -1.07 -0.25 9.03
CA LYS A 59 -1.28 -0.94 10.30
C LYS A 59 -2.78 -1.04 10.53
N ILE A 60 -3.26 -2.25 10.73
CA ILE A 60 -4.68 -2.56 10.91
C ILE A 60 -4.83 -3.21 12.26
N ASP A 61 -5.77 -2.74 13.07
CA ASP A 61 -6.03 -3.36 14.37
C ASP A 61 -6.62 -4.76 14.17
N ALA A 62 -6.08 -5.77 14.87
CA ALA A 62 -6.53 -7.14 14.70
C ALA A 62 -7.88 -7.44 15.39
N ILE A 63 -8.33 -6.56 16.30
CA ILE A 63 -9.58 -6.72 17.05
C ILE A 63 -10.73 -6.03 16.31
N THR A 64 -10.57 -4.75 16.01
CA THR A 64 -11.59 -3.89 15.37
C THR A 64 -11.54 -3.97 13.85
N GLY A 65 -10.38 -4.32 13.28
CA GLY A 65 -10.19 -4.35 11.85
C GLY A 65 -10.14 -2.96 11.20
N GLU A 66 -9.85 -1.94 11.99
CA GLU A 66 -9.71 -0.55 11.53
C GLU A 66 -8.25 -0.23 11.18
N ILE A 67 -8.04 0.69 10.25
CA ILE A 67 -6.70 1.13 9.86
C ILE A 67 -6.22 2.11 10.93
N ILE A 68 -5.32 1.64 11.80
CA ILE A 68 -4.70 2.45 12.86
C ILE A 68 -3.75 3.48 12.26
N SER A 69 -2.96 3.07 11.27
CA SER A 69 -1.96 3.94 10.65
C SER A 69 -1.76 3.58 9.18
N TYR A 70 -1.45 4.59 8.38
CA TYR A 70 -1.14 4.45 6.98
C TYR A 70 0.01 5.40 6.61
N GLU A 71 1.13 4.80 6.24
CA GLU A 71 2.34 5.53 5.87
C GLU A 71 2.68 5.24 4.40
N GLU A 72 2.81 6.29 3.60
CA GLU A 72 3.30 6.22 2.23
C GLU A 72 4.75 6.69 2.18
N THR A 73 5.65 5.79 1.81
CA THR A 73 7.02 6.16 1.48
C THR A 73 7.13 6.29 -0.03
N LYS A 74 7.48 7.48 -0.51
CA LYS A 74 7.93 7.63 -1.90
C LYS A 74 9.17 6.76 -2.04
N VAL A 75 9.08 5.67 -2.79
CA VAL A 75 10.29 4.95 -3.17
C VAL A 75 11.04 5.95 -4.06
N PRO A 76 12.23 6.43 -3.68
CA PRO A 76 13.02 7.20 -4.61
C PRO A 76 13.17 6.29 -5.84
N GLN A 77 12.79 6.80 -7.01
CA GLN A 77 13.18 6.14 -8.26
C GLN A 77 14.70 6.04 -8.17
N ARG A 78 15.22 4.88 -7.77
CA ARG A 78 16.63 4.58 -7.84
C ARG A 78 16.91 4.82 -9.31
N LYS A 79 17.67 5.89 -9.61
CA LYS A 79 18.30 6.08 -10.91
C LYS A 79 18.91 4.72 -11.21
N ILE A 80 18.31 3.99 -12.15
CA ILE A 80 19.05 2.97 -12.88
C ILE A 80 20.03 3.84 -13.67
N LEU A 81 21.14 4.19 -13.03
CA LEU A 81 22.29 4.77 -13.68
C LEU A 81 22.86 3.59 -14.47
N GLY A 82 22.30 3.39 -15.66
CA GLY A 82 22.98 2.63 -16.68
C GLY A 82 24.23 3.42 -17.04
N PHE A 83 25.38 2.83 -16.74
CA PHE A 83 26.63 3.03 -17.47
C PHE A 83 27.05 1.65 -17.95
#